data_AF-A0A2H3BQS2-F1
#
_entry.id   AF-A0A2H3BQS2-F1
#
_cell.length_a   1.000
_cell.length_b   1.000
_cell.length_c   1.000
_cell.angle_alpha   90.00
_cell.angle_beta   90.00
_cell.angle_gamma   90.00
#
_symmetry.space_group_name_H-M   'P 1'
#
loop_
_entity.id
_entity.type
_entity.pdbx_description
1 polymer ?
#
loop_
_entity_poly.entity_id
_entity_poly.type
_entity_poly.pdbx_seq_one_letter_code
_entity_poly.pdbx_strand_id
1 'polypeptide(L)'
;MGMSCKIEDIPEVDAVVISHNHYDHLDTISTLFRRARLRHVFAPLGNKSPIYSIGYPRDTCIHWICGGDTTRDVSEAECTPA
;
A
#
# COMPACT_ATOMS: atom_id res chain seq x y z
N MET A 1 16.11 11.10 -13.14
CA MET A 1 15.34 11.61 -11.98
C MET A 1 15.77 10.81 -10.76
N GLY A 2 16.39 11.44 -9.76
CA GLY A 2 16.63 10.78 -8.47
C GLY A 2 15.37 10.85 -7.61
N MET A 3 15.00 9.75 -6.95
CA MET A 3 14.02 9.79 -5.87
C MET A 3 14.49 10.81 -4.82
N SER A 4 13.60 11.72 -4.41
CA SER A 4 13.92 12.82 -3.49
C SER A 4 14.32 12.35 -2.08
N CYS A 5 14.10 11.09 -1.74
CA CYS A 5 14.57 10.43 -0.53
C CYS A 5 14.84 8.95 -0.80
N LYS A 6 15.76 8.33 -0.06
CA LYS A 6 15.94 6.87 -0.13
C LYS A 6 14.85 6.20 0.68
N ILE A 7 14.47 4.99 0.28
CA ILE A 7 13.54 4.15 1.05
C ILE A 7 14.03 3.93 2.49
N GLU A 8 15.35 3.90 2.69
CA GLU A 8 16.02 3.75 3.99
C GLU A 8 15.72 4.92 4.94
N ASP A 9 15.57 6.14 4.39
CA ASP A 9 15.32 7.37 5.15
C ASP A 9 13.86 7.48 5.63
N ILE A 10 12.97 6.63 5.12
CA ILE A 10 11.57 6.62 5.53
C ILE A 10 11.48 6.06 6.96
N PRO A 11 10.85 6.78 7.91
CA PRO A 11 10.63 6.29 9.27
C PRO A 11 9.67 5.09 9.25
N GLU A 12 9.32 4.58 10.43
CA GLU A 12 8.33 3.51 10.50
C GLU A 12 6.99 3.97 9.91
N VAL A 13 6.42 3.10 9.08
CA VAL A 13 5.20 3.38 8.32
C VAL A 13 4.06 2.57 8.90
N ASP A 14 3.05 3.23 9.46
CA ASP A 14 1.86 2.58 9.97
C ASP A 14 0.93 2.11 8.84
N ALA A 15 0.86 2.88 7.74
CA ALA A 15 -0.04 2.62 6.62
C ALA A 15 0.57 3.00 5.25
N VAL A 16 0.27 2.20 4.23
CA VAL A 16 0.57 2.49 2.82
C VAL A 16 -0.73 2.59 2.04
N VAL A 17 -0.86 3.62 1.22
CA VAL A 17 -2.01 3.80 0.31
C VAL A 17 -1.51 3.71 -1.12
N ILE A 18 -2.10 2.79 -1.90
CA ILE A 18 -1.84 2.63 -3.33
C ILE A 18 -2.99 3.30 -4.07
N SER A 19 -2.69 4.21 -4.99
CA SER A 19 -3.72 4.91 -5.76
C SER A 19 -4.25 4.05 -6.91
N HIS A 20 -3.35 3.41 -7.67
CA HIS A 20 -3.69 2.61 -8.85
C HIS A 20 -2.61 1.58 -9.18
N ASN A 21 -2.92 0.65 -10.09
CA ASN A 21 -2.04 -0.44 -10.50
C ASN A 21 -1.18 -0.04 -11.71
N HIS A 22 -0.08 0.66 -11.47
CA HIS A 22 0.96 0.89 -12.46
C HIS A 22 2.33 0.51 -11.84
N TYR A 23 3.26 0.02 -12.68
CA TYR A 23 4.48 -0.63 -12.21
C TYR A 23 5.37 0.29 -11.34
N ASP A 24 5.37 1.60 -11.59
CA ASP A 24 6.12 2.59 -10.80
C ASP A 24 5.55 2.80 -9.39
N HIS A 25 4.31 2.38 -9.11
CA HIS A 25 3.69 2.45 -7.79
C HIS A 25 3.82 1.16 -6.98
N LEU A 26 4.16 0.03 -7.62
CA LEU A 26 4.25 -1.27 -6.96
C LEU A 26 5.68 -1.64 -6.50
N ASP A 27 6.73 -1.09 -7.10
CA ASP A 27 8.10 -1.50 -6.78
C ASP A 27 8.49 -1.15 -5.32
N THR A 28 8.04 0.02 -4.84
CA THR A 28 8.30 0.51 -3.49
C THR A 28 7.61 -0.35 -2.40
N ILE A 29 6.45 -0.94 -2.69
CA ILE A 29 5.71 -1.71 -1.68
C ILE A 29 6.43 -3.00 -1.29
N SER A 30 7.11 -3.64 -2.24
CA SER A 30 7.91 -4.84 -1.99
C SER A 30 9.01 -4.59 -0.97
N THR A 31 9.58 -3.38 -0.97
CA THR A 31 10.64 -2.97 -0.04
C THR A 31 10.08 -2.58 1.32
N LEU A 32 8.89 -1.97 1.36
CA LEU A 32 8.19 -1.65 2.60
C LEU A 32 7.67 -2.91 3.32
N PHE A 33 7.20 -3.93 2.60
CA PHE A 33 6.78 -5.20 3.19
C PHE A 33 7.91 -5.96 3.90
N ARG A 34 9.17 -5.70 3.52
CA ARG A 34 10.33 -6.27 4.21
C ARG A 34 10.66 -5.53 5.52
N ARG A 35 10.06 -4.37 5.79
CA ARG A 35 10.22 -3.64 7.05
C ARG A 35 9.20 -4.13 8.06
N ALA A 36 9.65 -4.36 9.29
CA ALA A 36 8.96 -5.18 10.29
C ALA A 36 7.62 -4.62 10.82
N ARG A 37 7.18 -3.41 10.44
CA ARG A 37 6.05 -2.72 11.11
C ARG A 37 4.97 -2.16 10.19
N LEU A 38 4.92 -2.56 8.92
CA LEU A 38 3.82 -2.19 8.05
C LEU A 38 2.53 -2.92 8.44
N ARG A 39 1.57 -2.19 9.02
CA ARG A 39 0.33 -2.76 9.57
C ARG A 39 -0.85 -2.67 8.62
N HIS A 40 -0.98 -1.57 7.87
CA HIS A 40 -2.13 -1.35 7.00
C HIS A 40 -1.72 -1.07 5.56
N VAL A 41 -2.37 -1.73 4.61
CA VAL A 41 -2.23 -1.41 3.18
C VAL A 41 -3.60 -1.18 2.60
N PHE A 42 -3.82 0.00 2.03
CA PHE A 42 -5.03 0.38 1.33
C PHE A 42 -4.75 0.32 -0.16
N ALA A 43 -5.50 -0.51 -0.89
CA ALA A 43 -5.26 -0.71 -2.31
C ALA A 43 -6.56 -0.94 -3.10
N PRO A 44 -6.63 -0.53 -4.37
CA PRO A 44 -7.76 -0.83 -5.24
C PRO A 44 -7.93 -2.34 -5.41
N LEU A 45 -9.16 -2.79 -5.71
CA LEU A 45 -9.43 -4.20 -6.01
C LEU A 45 -8.51 -4.80 -7.08
N GLY A 46 -8.07 -4.00 -8.05
CA GLY A 46 -7.16 -4.41 -9.13
C GLY A 46 -5.73 -4.77 -8.69
N ASN A 47 -5.34 -4.42 -7.45
CA ASN A 47 -4.01 -4.68 -6.91
C ASN A 47 -3.90 -6.00 -6.15
N LYS A 48 -4.98 -6.79 -6.07
CA LYS A 48 -4.99 -8.10 -5.40
C LYS A 48 -3.91 -9.05 -5.91
N SER A 49 -3.93 -9.34 -7.21
CA SER A 49 -3.00 -10.30 -7.81
C SER A 49 -1.52 -9.89 -7.63
N PRO A 50 -1.11 -8.63 -7.93
CA PRO A 50 0.25 -8.18 -7.67
C PRO A 50 0.68 -8.30 -6.20
N ILE A 51 -0.16 -7.86 -5.26
CA ILE A 51 0.19 -7.88 -3.83
C ILE A 51 0.33 -9.32 -3.31
N TYR A 52 -0.55 -10.24 -3.74
CA TYR A 52 -0.39 -11.66 -3.41
C TYR A 52 0.89 -12.25 -3.99
N SER A 53 1.28 -11.85 -5.20
CA SER A 53 2.51 -12.33 -5.84
C SER A 53 3.78 -11.81 -5.16
N ILE A 54 3.77 -10.58 -4.66
CA ILE A 54 4.91 -9.99 -3.93
C ILE A 54 5.08 -10.68 -2.57
N GLY A 55 3.97 -11.07 -1.94
CA GLY A 55 3.95 -11.58 -0.58
C GLY A 55 4.04 -10.45 0.44
N TYR A 56 3.28 -10.58 1.52
CA TYR A 56 3.19 -9.58 2.59
C TYR A 56 3.24 -10.25 3.97
N PRO A 57 3.69 -9.55 5.02
CA PRO A 57 3.73 -10.10 6.38
C PRO A 57 2.34 -10.55 6.86
N ARG A 58 2.28 -11.61 7.66
CA ARG A 58 1.01 -12.14 8.19
C ARG A 58 0.26 -11.14 9.06
N ASP A 59 0.99 -10.26 9.73
CA ASP A 59 0.43 -9.23 10.62
C ASP A 59 -0.01 -7.96 9.88
N THR A 60 0.11 -7.94 8.54
CA THR A 60 -0.34 -6.81 7.72
C THR A 60 -1.80 -7.01 7.30
N CYS A 61 -2.65 -6.07 7.69
CA CYS A 61 -4.03 -5.97 7.23
C CYS A 61 -4.07 -5.26 5.87
N ILE A 62 -4.66 -5.92 4.86
CA ILE A 62 -4.90 -5.31 3.55
C ILE A 62 -6.37 -4.96 3.41
N HIS A 63 -6.61 -3.69 3.13
CA HIS A 63 -7.91 -3.09 2.87
C HIS A 63 -8.08 -2.91 1.36
N TRP A 64 -9.00 -3.67 0.78
CA TRP A 64 -9.34 -3.56 -0.64
C TRP A 64 -10.47 -2.56 -0.83
N ILE A 65 -10.27 -1.57 -1.68
CA ILE A 65 -11.21 -0.47 -1.87
C ILE A 65 -11.72 -0.46 -3.33
N CYS A 66 -13.03 -0.32 -3.52
CA CYS A 66 -13.68 -0.07 -4.80
C CYS A 66 -14.30 1.33 -4.81
N GLY A 67 -14.68 1.85 -5.99
CA GLY A 67 -15.18 3.22 -6.11
C GLY A 67 -16.40 3.47 -5.22
N GLY A 68 -16.26 4.36 -4.23
CA GLY A 68 -17.28 4.65 -3.21
C GLY A 68 -17.22 3.81 -1.93
N ASP A 69 -16.22 2.94 -1.76
CA ASP A 69 -15.97 2.29 -0.47
C ASP A 69 -15.21 3.22 0.48
N THR A 70 -15.75 3.37 1.70
CA THR A 70 -15.05 3.94 2.86
C THR A 70 -14.58 2.81 3.78
N THR A 71 -13.30 2.81 4.17
CA THR A 71 -12.81 1.95 5.27
C THR A 71 -12.59 2.76 6.54
N ARG A 72 -12.95 2.18 7.69
CA ARG A 72 -12.94 2.82 9.02
C ARG A 72 -11.76 2.43 9.91
N ASP A 73 -10.77 1.73 9.37
CA ASP A 73 -9.61 1.29 10.15
C ASP A 73 -8.44 2.28 10.00
N VAL A 74 -8.01 2.83 11.16
CA VAL A 74 -6.92 3.79 11.45
C VAL A 74 -6.87 5.15 10.77
N SER A 75 -7.54 5.39 9.64
CA SER A 75 -7.82 6.71 9.05
C SER A 75 -8.81 6.50 7.90
N GLU A 76 -9.89 7.27 7.85
CA GLU A 76 -10.91 7.15 6.79
C GLU A 76 -10.25 7.23 5.39
N ALA A 77 -10.31 6.13 4.63
CA ALA A 77 -9.79 6.08 3.27
C ALA A 77 -10.94 5.79 2.30
N GLU A 78 -11.06 6.64 1.28
CA GLU A 78 -12.06 6.52 0.20
C GLU A 78 -11.36 6.44 -1.15
N CYS A 79 -11.77 5.49 -2.01
CA CYS A 79 -11.36 5.50 -3.41
C CYS A 79 -12.37 6.29 -4.24
N THR A 80 -11.93 7.42 -4.78
CA THR A 80 -12.64 8.16 -5.82
C THR A 80 -12.14 7.74 -7.21
N PRO A 81 -12.99 7.76 -8.25
CA PRO A 81 -12.53 7.67 -9.62
C PRO A 81 -11.48 8.75 -9.92
N ALA A 82 -10.48 8.41 -10.74
CA ALA A 82 -9.45 9.34 -11.19
C ALA A 82 -9.99 10.36 -12.20
#